data_AF-A0A6B9YI49-F1
#
_entry.id   AF-A0A6B9YI49-F1
#
_cell.length_a   1.000
_cell.length_b   1.000
_cell.length_c   1.000
_cell.angle_alpha   90.00
_cell.angle_beta   90.00
_cell.angle_gamma   90.00
#
_symmetry.space_group_name_H-M   'P 1'
#
loop_
_entity.id
_entity.type
_entity.pdbx_description
1 polymer ?
#
loop_
_entity_poly.entity_id
_entity_poly.type
_entity_poly.pdbx_seq_one_letter_code
_entity_poly.pdbx_strand_id
1 'polypeptide(L)'
;MKREWESKLDGVIQTEIQPFSTFHLAEDYHQKYYLKRFKRATETIQRLFPHHKAFVDATISARLNGFVKEFGKMNELKNEIEYWKLSEEEKRKLLTQLSQIKW
;
A
#
# COMPACT_ATOMS: atom_id res chain seq x y z
N MET A 1 -21.24 17.27 2.90
CA MET A 1 -20.16 16.69 2.07
C MET A 1 -20.50 16.63 0.57
N LYS A 2 -21.35 15.73 0.05
CA LYS A 2 -21.62 15.65 -1.42
C LYS A 2 -22.20 16.94 -2.01
N ARG A 3 -23.30 17.44 -1.42
CA ARG A 3 -23.94 18.71 -1.84
C ARG A 3 -23.01 19.93 -1.80
N GLU A 4 -22.10 19.97 -0.82
CA GLU A 4 -21.09 21.04 -0.72
C GLU A 4 -20.11 21.00 -1.89
N TRP A 5 -19.67 19.80 -2.29
CA TRP A 5 -18.78 19.64 -3.45
C TRP A 5 -19.50 19.90 -4.77
N GLU A 6 -20.76 19.47 -4.91
CA GLU A 6 -21.60 19.79 -6.08
C GLU A 6 -21.76 21.31 -6.27
N SER A 7 -22.00 22.03 -5.17
CA SER A 7 -22.06 23.49 -5.19
C SER A 7 -20.72 24.14 -5.53
N LYS A 8 -19.58 23.59 -5.06
CA LYS A 8 -18.24 24.11 -5.38
C LYS A 8 -17.81 23.86 -6.81
N LEU A 9 -18.23 22.74 -7.40
CA LEU A 9 -17.83 22.31 -8.73
C LEU A 9 -18.81 22.77 -9.82
N ASP A 10 -19.93 23.40 -9.43
CA ASP A 10 -21.03 23.77 -10.33
C ASP A 10 -21.49 22.60 -11.21
N GLY A 11 -21.72 21.45 -10.58
CA GLY A 11 -22.05 20.23 -11.29
C GLY A 11 -22.58 19.11 -10.39
N VAL A 12 -23.30 18.17 -10.99
CA VAL A 12 -23.90 17.03 -10.28
C VAL A 12 -22.88 15.91 -10.11
N ILE A 13 -22.63 15.47 -8.88
CA ILE A 13 -21.73 14.35 -8.57
C ILE A 13 -22.51 13.05 -8.70
N GLN A 14 -22.06 12.15 -9.56
CA GLN A 14 -22.72 10.85 -9.79
C GLN A 14 -22.33 9.78 -8.75
N THR A 15 -21.34 10.03 -7.89
CA THR A 15 -20.91 9.09 -6.84
C THR A 15 -22.07 8.74 -5.91
N GLU A 16 -22.40 7.45 -5.83
CA GLU A 16 -23.44 6.93 -4.96
C GLU A 16 -22.98 6.88 -3.49
N ILE A 17 -23.90 7.14 -2.57
CA ILE A 17 -23.69 6.98 -1.13
C ILE A 17 -24.71 5.93 -0.67
N GLN A 18 -24.24 4.70 -0.48
CA GLN A 18 -25.08 3.58 -0.07
C GLN A 18 -24.55 2.93 1.21
N PRO A 19 -25.41 2.31 2.03
CA PRO A 19 -24.98 1.45 3.14
C PRO A 19 -24.09 0.31 2.62
N PHE A 20 -23.05 -0.03 3.38
CA PHE A 20 -22.21 -1.19 3.09
C PHE A 20 -23.04 -2.49 3.19
N SER A 21 -22.90 -3.38 2.20
CA SER A 21 -23.57 -4.68 2.17
C SER A 21 -22.57 -5.83 2.25
N THR A 22 -21.78 -6.04 1.20
CA THR A 22 -20.80 -7.11 1.10
C THR A 22 -19.65 -6.67 0.20
N PHE A 23 -18.43 -7.13 0.52
CA PHE A 23 -17.25 -6.93 -0.31
C PHE A 23 -16.65 -8.27 -0.68
N HIS A 24 -16.49 -8.50 -1.98
CA HIS A 24 -15.80 -9.68 -2.50
C HIS A 24 -14.35 -9.30 -2.81
N LEU A 25 -13.40 -9.99 -2.20
CA LEU A 25 -11.99 -9.74 -2.44
C LEU A 25 -11.64 -10.14 -3.88
N ALA A 26 -11.08 -9.19 -4.64
CA ALA A 26 -10.55 -9.46 -5.96
C ALA A 26 -9.34 -10.40 -5.90
N GLU A 27 -9.09 -11.10 -7.00
CA GLU A 27 -8.03 -12.09 -7.16
C GLU A 27 -6.64 -11.55 -6.83
N ASP A 28 -5.73 -12.45 -6.47
CA ASP A 28 -4.40 -12.11 -6.00
C ASP A 28 -3.58 -11.27 -6.98
N TYR A 29 -3.76 -11.43 -8.29
CA TYR A 29 -3.00 -10.65 -9.27
C TYR A 29 -3.41 -9.16 -9.29
N HIS A 30 -4.63 -8.82 -8.83
CA HIS A 30 -5.07 -7.44 -8.66
C HIS A 30 -4.47 -6.78 -7.42
N GLN A 31 -4.11 -7.56 -6.40
CA GLN A 31 -3.61 -7.03 -5.13
C GLN A 31 -2.18 -6.50 -5.26
N LYS A 32 -1.94 -5.24 -4.89
CA LYS A 32 -0.62 -4.57 -4.98
C LYS A 32 -0.03 -4.63 -6.40
N TYR A 33 -0.90 -4.42 -7.39
CA TYR A 33 -0.60 -4.57 -8.82
C TYR A 33 0.70 -3.91 -9.27
N TYR A 34 0.95 -2.65 -8.87
CA TYR A 34 2.15 -1.92 -9.30
C TYR A 34 3.42 -2.52 -8.72
N LEU A 35 3.42 -2.87 -7.42
CA LEU A 35 4.56 -3.53 -6.79
C LEU A 35 4.87 -4.87 -7.47
N LYS A 36 3.84 -5.68 -7.73
CA LYS A 36 3.98 -7.02 -8.33
C LYS A 36 4.58 -7.02 -9.74
N ARG A 37 4.54 -5.90 -10.46
CA ARG A 37 5.23 -5.75 -11.76
C ARG A 37 6.76 -5.77 -11.63
N PHE A 38 7.28 -5.45 -10.44
CA PHE A 38 8.70 -5.51 -10.11
C PHE A 38 8.98 -6.78 -9.32
N LYS A 39 9.18 -7.89 -10.04
CA LYS A 39 9.30 -9.24 -9.46
C LYS A 39 10.38 -9.32 -8.37
N ARG A 40 11.57 -8.76 -8.62
CA ARG A 40 12.68 -8.78 -7.66
C ARG A 40 12.36 -8.00 -6.39
N ALA A 41 11.80 -6.79 -6.52
CA ALA A 41 11.37 -5.98 -5.38
C ALA A 41 10.29 -6.71 -4.55
N THR A 42 9.30 -7.30 -5.24
CA THR A 42 8.22 -8.08 -4.62
C THR A 42 8.77 -9.26 -3.84
N GLU A 43 9.62 -10.08 -4.46
CA GLU A 43 10.22 -11.26 -3.83
C GLU A 43 11.07 -10.89 -2.61
N THR A 44 11.85 -9.81 -2.67
CA THR A 44 12.65 -9.33 -1.53
C THR A 44 11.75 -9.03 -0.33
N ILE A 45 10.66 -8.29 -0.53
CA ILE A 45 9.76 -7.91 0.58
C ILE A 45 8.87 -9.06 1.02
N GLN A 46 8.44 -9.92 0.10
CA GLN A 46 7.58 -11.06 0.41
C GLN A 46 8.23 -12.04 1.40
N ARG A 47 9.57 -12.13 1.44
CA ARG A 47 10.31 -12.94 2.43
C ARG A 47 10.09 -12.52 3.89
N LEU A 48 9.61 -11.30 4.14
CA LEU A 48 9.26 -10.84 5.48
C LEU A 48 7.96 -11.45 6.00
N PHE A 49 7.17 -12.09 5.14
CA PHE A 49 5.83 -12.54 5.46
C PHE A 49 5.71 -14.06 5.34
N PRO A 50 4.97 -14.71 6.27
CA PRO A 50 4.82 -16.17 6.28
C PRO A 50 4.01 -16.69 5.08
N HIS A 51 3.12 -15.88 4.53
CA HIS A 51 2.29 -16.23 3.37
C HIS A 51 1.85 -14.98 2.61
N HIS A 52 1.35 -15.18 1.39
CA HIS A 52 1.00 -14.08 0.47
C HIS A 52 -0.07 -13.13 1.03
N LYS A 53 -1.10 -13.65 1.70
CA LYS A 53 -2.12 -12.80 2.34
C LYS A 53 -1.52 -11.80 3.35
N ALA A 54 -0.57 -12.23 4.19
CA ALA A 54 0.11 -11.33 5.13
C ALA A 54 0.93 -10.26 4.39
N PHE A 55 1.55 -10.61 3.26
CA PHE A 55 2.21 -9.64 2.39
C PHE A 55 1.22 -8.64 1.79
N VAL A 56 0.06 -9.08 1.28
CA VAL A 56 -0.96 -8.18 0.71
C VAL A 56 -1.54 -7.24 1.76
N ASP A 57 -1.80 -7.73 2.96
CA ASP A 57 -2.43 -6.95 4.03
C ASP A 57 -1.45 -5.97 4.72
N ALA A 58 -0.14 -6.13 4.50
CA ALA A 58 0.87 -5.31 5.16
C ALA A 58 0.92 -3.85 4.69
N THR A 59 1.11 -2.95 5.65
CA THR A 59 1.30 -1.50 5.42
C THR A 59 2.46 -1.22 4.47
N ILE A 60 3.60 -1.91 4.64
CA ILE A 60 4.76 -1.71 3.75
C ILE A 60 4.43 -2.02 2.30
N SER A 61 3.70 -3.11 2.04
CA SER A 61 3.33 -3.50 0.67
C SER A 61 2.41 -2.45 0.04
N ALA A 62 1.51 -1.84 0.81
CA ALA A 62 0.68 -0.73 0.35
C ALA A 62 1.51 0.52 0.02
N ARG A 63 2.46 0.88 0.89
CA ARG A 63 3.37 2.03 0.67
C ARG A 63 4.26 1.82 -0.55
N LEU A 64 4.86 0.65 -0.72
CA LEU A 64 5.69 0.34 -1.88
C LEU A 64 4.88 0.31 -3.19
N ASN A 65 3.63 -0.17 -3.16
CA ASN A 65 2.75 -0.09 -4.32
C ASN A 65 2.44 1.38 -4.71
N GLY A 66 2.29 2.28 -3.74
CA GLY A 66 2.17 3.72 -3.99
C GLY A 66 3.46 4.33 -4.53
N PHE A 67 4.60 4.01 -3.90
CA PHE A 67 5.93 4.48 -4.30
C PHE A 67 6.24 4.17 -5.76
N VAL A 68 5.93 2.94 -6.22
CA VAL A 68 6.12 2.54 -7.63
C VAL A 68 5.33 3.42 -8.60
N LYS A 69 4.19 3.95 -8.15
CA LYS A 69 3.34 4.87 -8.93
C LYS A 69 3.67 6.35 -8.63
N GLU A 70 4.88 6.61 -8.15
CA GLU A 70 5.43 7.93 -7.84
C GLU A 70 4.69 8.67 -6.72
N PHE A 71 3.95 7.94 -5.88
CA PHE A 71 3.30 8.48 -4.70
C PHE A 71 4.11 8.21 -3.44
N GLY A 72 4.83 9.24 -2.99
CA GLY A 72 5.71 9.22 -1.80
C GLY A 72 7.17 8.94 -2.15
N LYS A 73 8.09 9.28 -1.24
CA LYS A 73 9.53 9.06 -1.41
C LYS A 73 10.06 7.96 -0.50
N MET A 74 11.10 7.25 -0.95
CA MET A 74 11.73 6.18 -0.16
C MET A 74 12.25 6.67 1.20
N ASN A 75 12.81 7.88 1.27
CA ASN A 75 13.29 8.44 2.53
C ASN A 75 12.14 8.79 3.49
N GLU A 76 11.02 9.28 2.97
CA GLU A 76 9.81 9.56 3.76
C GLU A 76 9.24 8.26 4.33
N LEU A 77 9.19 7.19 3.52
CA LEU A 77 8.77 5.86 3.97
C LEU A 77 9.68 5.33 5.10
N LYS A 78 11.01 5.47 4.97
CA LYS A 78 11.95 5.06 6.02
C LYS A 78 11.70 5.82 7.33
N ASN A 79 11.48 7.13 7.24
CA ASN A 79 11.13 7.94 8.40
C ASN A 79 9.76 7.54 9.00
N GLU A 80 8.79 7.20 8.17
CA GLU A 80 7.47 6.74 8.61
C GLU A 80 7.56 5.42 9.42
N ILE A 81 8.42 4.48 8.99
CA ILE A 81 8.62 3.18 9.64
C ILE A 81 9.07 3.34 11.10
N GLU A 82 9.84 4.38 11.44
CA GLU A 82 10.28 4.63 12.82
C GLU A 82 9.11 4.81 13.80
N TYR A 83 7.98 5.32 13.31
CA TYR A 83 6.77 5.57 14.10
C TYR A 83 5.75 4.42 14.02
N TRP A 84 6.04 3.35 13.28
CA TRP A 84 5.18 2.18 13.27
C TRP A 84 5.29 1.41 14.58
N LYS A 85 4.19 0.77 14.98
CA LYS A 85 4.11 -0.09 16.18
C LYS A 85 4.76 -1.47 15.93
N LEU A 86 6.03 -1.44 15.53
CA LEU A 86 6.88 -2.61 15.33
C LEU A 86 7.95 -2.64 16.42
N SER A 87 8.42 -3.83 16.77
CA SER A 87 9.63 -3.97 17.59
C SER A 87 10.85 -3.45 16.82
N GLU A 88 11.89 -3.07 17.57
CA GLU A 88 13.15 -2.60 16.99
C GLU A 88 13.82 -3.65 16.09
N GLU A 89 13.64 -4.94 16.39
CA GLU A 89 14.13 -6.02 15.53
C GLU A 89 13.38 -6.08 14.19
N GLU A 90 12.05 -5.96 14.21
CA GLU A 90 11.21 -5.95 13.01
C GLU A 90 11.51 -4.74 12.13
N LYS A 91 11.67 -3.55 12.73
CA LYS A 91 12.08 -2.33 12.01
C LYS A 91 13.43 -2.53 11.31
N ARG A 92 14.44 -3.04 12.03
CA ARG A 92 15.77 -3.30 11.46
C ARG A 92 15.72 -4.30 10.30
N LYS A 93 14.98 -5.41 10.45
CA LYS A 93 14.79 -6.39 9.38
C LYS A 93 14.13 -5.76 8.16
N LEU A 94 13.06 -4.99 8.38
CA LEU A 94 12.33 -4.31 7.32
C LEU A 94 13.22 -3.30 6.56
N LEU A 95 13.92 -2.42 7.27
CA LEU A 95 14.81 -1.43 6.68
C LEU A 95 15.97 -2.08 5.91
N THR A 96 16.47 -3.21 6.40
CA THR A 96 17.49 -4.01 5.71
C THR A 96 16.96 -4.62 4.42
N GLN A 97 15.73 -5.16 4.40
CA GLN A 97 15.13 -5.64 3.15
C GLN A 97 14.86 -4.49 2.17
N LEU A 98 14.45 -3.32 2.66
CA LEU A 98 14.24 -2.13 1.82
C LEU A 98 15.51 -1.66 1.11
N SER A 99 16.67 -1.72 1.76
CA SER A 99 17.94 -1.36 1.11
C SER A 99 18.39 -2.36 0.05
N GLN A 100 17.87 -3.58 0.09
CA GLN A 100 18.17 -4.66 -0.87
C GLN A 100 17.22 -4.69 -2.07
N ILE A 101 16.15 -3.87 -2.07
CA ILE A 101 15.21 -3.82 -3.18
C ILE A 101 15.93 -3.39 -4.45
N LYS A 102 15.67 -4.15 -5.52
CA LYS A 102 16.00 -3.79 -6.89
C LYS A 102 14.68 -3.65 -7.65
N TRP A 103 14.44 -2.45 -8.18
CA TRP A 103 13.33 -2.15 -9.07
C TRP A 103 13.64 -2.76 -10.43
#